data_AF-A0A1E7FB17-F1
#
_entry.id   AF-A0A1E7FB17-F1
#
_cell.length_a   1.000
_cell.length_b   1.000
_cell.length_c   1.000
_cell.angle_alpha   90.00
_cell.angle_beta   90.00
_cell.angle_gamma   90.00
#
_symmetry.space_group_name_H-M   'P 1'
#
loop_
_entity.id
_entity.type
_entity.pdbx_description
1 polymer ?
#
loop_
_entity_poly.entity_id
_entity_poly.type
_entity_poly.pdbx_seq_one_letter_code
_entity_poly.pdbx_strand_id
1 'polypeptide(L)'
;MNSKGKAIKASYRLIVESFPSGRGRHSNQILDDEYIEACTTRRTIGSYNTEADAIQAAKVQRKATCQFVGWADDLYKDDSPPYHSAGCVDPDLDEDEDVSIFIEDISAIDKAKAKEMRIAKADPPPKKKAKLSLYAIGTKIIKPFDGEPYKGEVISYDTKSKFYQVQYEDGDEEELDSNEVKSYLAEEPKKKKKKEPRTTERRFGTVTGPITNVAVIDENIFLRNPCRVAGGKQHLPREYGNSGTCKPINSYYYLLQRLSDRNYAMRGLCIDGDGAQYTSFKKASILNKCVVFLPETDLNDHADDPTIVDACHLDLICPSSGECFLTAENLLKAVTPRTECIFINGYQAGGVGGTSQRKVNPNVIVDAIDICRENLQCFSFTESVLTNEILFALAKCKKLKGVMLSMTQKYTCDKNKYTGDKNDSTEASDKGIESILLSCADLSWLFVEEAAMLFREASWKALDSTDVCSKLEVLWISSYHKKDDRHHVTRGDHSVIRRVLSNRYATLKLCMINPDEKLKSRYTIGGSNKTDRLEGDKKRIPY
;
A
#
# COMPACT_ATOMS: atom_id res chain seq x y z
N MET A 1 -22.13 -13.51 41.88
CA MET A 1 -23.25 -12.85 41.15
C MET A 1 -22.65 -11.89 40.14
N ASN A 2 -22.50 -12.31 38.88
CA ASN A 2 -22.02 -11.43 37.80
C ASN A 2 -23.22 -10.75 37.15
N SER A 3 -23.57 -9.54 37.60
CA SER A 3 -24.53 -8.71 36.88
C SER A 3 -23.89 -8.27 35.56
N LYS A 4 -24.26 -8.93 34.46
CA LYS A 4 -23.97 -8.43 33.11
C LYS A 4 -24.64 -7.06 32.97
N GLY A 5 -23.88 -5.99 33.20
CA GLY A 5 -24.33 -4.63 32.98
C GLY A 5 -24.72 -4.48 31.52
N LYS A 6 -26.01 -4.24 31.26
CA LYS A 6 -26.52 -4.00 29.91
C LYS A 6 -25.83 -2.72 29.41
N ALA A 7 -25.03 -2.84 28.35
CA ALA A 7 -24.35 -1.69 27.77
C ALA A 7 -25.38 -0.59 27.45
N ILE A 8 -25.19 0.59 28.03
CA ILE A 8 -26.05 1.74 27.76
C ILE A 8 -25.76 2.17 26.32
N LYS A 9 -26.77 2.06 25.44
CA LYS A 9 -26.66 2.51 24.05
C LYS A 9 -26.64 4.04 24.07
N ALA A 10 -25.61 4.64 23.48
CA ALA A 10 -25.53 6.09 23.32
C ALA A 10 -26.71 6.63 22.51
N SER A 11 -27.17 7.83 22.87
CA SER A 11 -28.32 8.51 22.25
C SER A 11 -27.89 9.54 21.21
N TYR A 12 -26.69 10.10 21.36
CA TYR A 12 -26.16 11.18 20.53
C TYR A 12 -24.75 10.85 20.04
N ARG A 13 -24.39 11.35 18.86
CA ARG A 13 -23.00 11.32 18.37
C ARG A 13 -22.55 12.70 17.91
N LEU A 14 -21.32 13.06 18.26
CA LEU A 14 -20.67 14.29 17.83
C LEU A 14 -19.95 14.03 16.50
N ILE A 15 -20.30 14.80 15.48
CA ILE A 15 -19.70 14.71 14.15
C ILE A 15 -18.89 15.97 13.88
N VAL A 16 -17.70 15.78 13.32
CA VAL A 16 -16.91 16.82 12.68
C VAL A 16 -16.88 16.52 11.20
N GLU A 17 -17.27 17.50 10.40
CA GLU A 17 -17.24 17.47 8.95
C GLU A 17 -16.21 18.49 8.47
N SER A 18 -15.30 18.09 7.57
CA SER A 18 -14.41 19.02 6.88
C SER A 18 -14.64 18.98 5.38
N PHE A 19 -14.65 20.12 4.72
CA PHE A 19 -14.84 20.24 3.28
C PHE A 19 -13.98 21.39 2.73
N PRO A 20 -13.63 21.39 1.42
CA PRO A 20 -12.86 22.49 0.86
C PRO A 20 -13.62 23.82 0.95
N SER A 21 -12.99 24.89 1.44
CA SER A 21 -13.67 26.18 1.61
C SER A 21 -14.06 26.85 0.29
N GLY A 22 -13.35 26.50 -0.79
CA GLY A 22 -13.47 27.16 -2.10
C GLY A 22 -13.00 28.63 -2.09
N ARG A 23 -12.42 29.12 -0.98
CA ARG A 23 -12.01 30.52 -0.78
C ARG A 23 -10.50 30.73 -0.67
N GLY A 24 -9.70 29.68 -0.90
CA GLY A 24 -8.24 29.76 -0.80
C GLY A 24 -7.67 30.94 -1.61
N ARG A 25 -6.85 31.75 -0.95
CA ARG A 25 -6.26 33.04 -1.39
C ARG A 25 -5.60 33.05 -2.77
N HIS A 26 -5.35 31.87 -3.33
CA HIS A 26 -4.55 31.68 -4.53
C HIS A 26 -5.29 31.01 -5.70
N SER A 27 -6.54 30.60 -5.56
CA SER A 27 -7.20 29.81 -6.62
C SER A 27 -8.27 30.55 -7.42
N ASN A 28 -8.99 31.53 -6.87
CA ASN A 28 -10.23 32.08 -7.48
C ASN A 28 -11.17 30.99 -8.05
N GLN A 29 -11.01 29.74 -7.63
CA GLN A 29 -11.72 28.61 -8.21
C GLN A 29 -12.99 28.39 -7.39
N ILE A 30 -14.12 28.61 -8.06
CA ILE A 30 -15.40 28.13 -7.58
C ILE A 30 -15.38 26.62 -7.79
N LEU A 31 -15.36 25.87 -6.70
CA LEU A 31 -15.52 24.41 -6.72
C LEU A 31 -17.00 24.10 -6.94
N ASP A 32 -17.30 23.10 -7.78
CA ASP A 32 -18.66 22.61 -7.94
C ASP A 32 -19.10 21.76 -6.74
N ASP A 33 -20.41 21.67 -6.53
CA ASP A 33 -21.01 20.98 -5.38
C ASP A 33 -20.66 19.49 -5.32
N GLU A 34 -20.54 18.83 -6.49
CA GLU A 34 -20.17 17.41 -6.59
C GLU A 34 -18.73 17.19 -6.08
N TYR A 35 -17.82 18.10 -6.43
CA TYR A 35 -16.44 18.07 -5.94
C TYR A 35 -16.35 18.36 -4.45
N ILE A 36 -17.10 19.35 -3.94
CA ILE A 36 -17.16 19.65 -2.50
C ILE A 36 -17.66 18.40 -1.74
N GLU A 37 -18.74 17.76 -2.21
CA GLU A 37 -19.28 16.54 -1.61
C GLU A 37 -18.26 15.39 -1.65
N ALA A 38 -17.56 15.20 -2.78
CA ALA A 38 -16.57 14.14 -2.93
C ALA A 38 -15.33 14.30 -2.01
N CYS A 39 -14.99 15.55 -1.69
CA CYS A 39 -13.89 15.93 -0.80
C CYS A 39 -14.31 16.06 0.66
N THR A 40 -15.61 16.12 0.95
CA THR A 40 -16.12 16.23 2.31
C THR A 40 -15.76 14.97 3.12
N THR A 41 -15.17 15.16 4.29
CA THR A 41 -14.88 14.08 5.25
C THR A 41 -15.75 14.24 6.48
N ARG A 42 -16.36 13.13 6.95
CA ARG A 42 -17.15 13.10 8.19
C ARG A 42 -16.51 12.14 9.17
N ARG A 43 -16.25 12.61 10.40
CA ARG A 43 -15.67 11.81 11.48
C ARG A 43 -16.55 11.88 12.72
N THR A 44 -16.85 10.73 13.32
CA THR A 44 -17.43 10.67 14.66
C THR A 44 -16.33 10.90 15.69
N ILE A 45 -16.47 11.93 16.52
CA ILE A 45 -15.51 12.28 17.56
C ILE A 45 -15.86 11.60 18.89
N GLY A 46 -17.15 11.40 19.15
CA GLY A 46 -17.60 10.73 20.37
C GLY A 46 -19.08 10.36 20.31
N SER A 47 -19.50 9.56 21.29
CA SER A 47 -20.89 9.17 21.49
C SER A 47 -21.29 9.43 22.93
N TYR A 48 -22.48 9.98 23.12
CA TYR A 48 -22.93 10.55 24.39
C TYR A 48 -24.34 10.06 24.72
N ASN A 49 -24.62 9.89 26.01
CA ASN A 49 -25.92 9.45 26.48
C ASN A 49 -26.93 10.59 26.55
N THR A 50 -26.44 11.82 26.78
CA THR A 50 -27.26 13.03 26.87
C THR A 50 -26.84 14.06 25.82
N GLU A 51 -27.78 14.91 25.42
CA GLU A 51 -27.53 16.00 24.49
C GLU A 51 -26.61 17.06 25.10
N ALA A 52 -26.78 17.34 26.40
CA ALA A 52 -25.96 18.30 27.12
C ALA A 52 -24.47 17.90 27.11
N ASP A 53 -24.15 16.61 27.32
CA ASP A 53 -22.78 16.11 27.23
C ASP A 53 -22.23 16.24 25.80
N ALA A 54 -23.06 15.97 24.79
CA ALA A 54 -22.68 16.12 23.38
C ALA A 54 -22.42 17.59 23.02
N ILE A 55 -23.24 18.53 23.51
CA ILE A 55 -23.05 19.98 23.34
C ILE A 55 -21.75 20.43 24.01
N GLN A 56 -21.51 19.98 25.24
CA GLN A 56 -20.28 20.34 25.95
C GLN A 56 -19.05 19.81 25.22
N ALA A 57 -19.08 18.58 24.72
CA ALA A 57 -18.02 18.02 23.90
C ALA A 57 -17.83 18.77 22.58
N ALA A 58 -18.93 19.22 21.93
CA ALA A 58 -18.86 20.04 20.73
C ALA A 58 -18.16 21.38 21.00
N LYS A 59 -18.45 22.04 22.13
CA LYS A 59 -17.78 23.27 22.57
C LYS A 59 -16.28 23.05 22.81
N VAL A 60 -15.91 21.93 23.44
CA VAL A 60 -14.49 21.56 23.62
C VAL A 60 -13.81 21.34 22.27
N GLN A 61 -14.44 20.60 21.36
CA GLN A 61 -13.90 20.34 20.03
C GLN A 61 -13.75 21.64 19.21
N ARG A 62 -14.72 22.55 19.28
CA ARG A 62 -14.66 23.89 18.68
C ARG A 62 -13.42 24.63 19.16
N LYS A 63 -13.20 24.71 20.48
CA LYS A 63 -12.04 25.39 21.08
C LYS A 63 -10.70 24.74 20.74
N ALA A 64 -10.67 23.43 20.54
CA ALA A 64 -9.45 22.69 20.19
C ALA A 64 -9.09 22.78 18.69
N THR A 65 -10.03 23.18 17.83
CA THR A 65 -9.84 23.19 16.37
C THR A 65 -9.30 24.55 15.93
N CYS A 66 -8.15 24.57 15.23
CA CYS A 66 -7.49 25.80 14.81
C CYS A 66 -8.37 26.72 13.94
N GLN A 67 -9.32 26.14 13.19
CA GLN A 67 -10.24 26.87 12.30
C GLN A 67 -11.21 27.81 13.03
N PHE A 68 -11.42 27.60 14.34
CA PHE A 68 -12.28 28.45 15.16
C PHE A 68 -11.48 29.43 16.04
N VAL A 69 -10.14 29.37 16.01
CA VAL A 69 -9.29 30.13 16.93
C VAL A 69 -9.47 31.63 16.71
N GLY A 70 -9.64 32.37 17.81
CA GLY A 70 -9.72 33.83 17.80
C GLY A 70 -11.13 34.41 17.62
N TRP A 71 -12.10 33.63 17.15
CA TRP A 71 -13.45 34.15 16.87
C TRP A 71 -14.60 33.26 17.40
N ALA A 72 -14.31 32.01 17.77
CA ALA A 72 -15.34 31.06 18.23
C ALA A 72 -16.22 31.58 19.36
N ASP A 73 -15.59 32.22 20.34
CA ASP A 73 -16.27 32.68 21.55
C ASP A 73 -17.06 33.97 21.29
N ASP A 74 -16.68 34.77 20.30
CA ASP A 74 -17.43 35.96 19.89
C ASP A 74 -18.65 35.61 19.03
N LEU A 75 -18.48 34.68 18.07
CA LEU A 75 -19.55 34.33 17.13
C LEU A 75 -20.56 33.35 17.72
N TYR A 76 -20.10 32.34 18.46
CA TYR A 76 -20.96 31.25 18.91
C TYR A 76 -21.22 31.23 20.41
N LYS A 77 -20.52 32.04 21.23
CA LYS A 77 -20.75 32.19 22.68
C LYS A 77 -21.24 30.89 23.35
N ASP A 78 -22.50 30.88 23.77
CA ASP A 78 -23.21 29.77 24.41
C ASP A 78 -24.11 28.97 23.48
N ASP A 79 -24.19 29.34 22.20
CA ASP A 79 -25.05 28.69 21.21
C ASP A 79 -24.74 27.20 21.10
N SER A 80 -25.79 26.44 20.80
CA SER A 80 -25.67 25.00 20.53
C SER A 80 -25.18 24.78 19.10
N PRO A 81 -24.51 23.64 18.81
CA PRO A 81 -24.17 23.27 17.44
C PRO A 81 -25.42 23.24 16.53
N PRO A 82 -25.28 23.45 15.21
CA PRO A 82 -24.04 23.30 14.45
C PRO A 82 -23.13 24.55 14.50
N TYR A 83 -21.81 24.33 14.53
CA TYR A 83 -20.78 25.37 14.39
C TYR A 83 -20.14 25.24 13.01
N HIS A 84 -19.91 26.35 12.29
CA HIS A 84 -19.44 26.35 10.90
C HIS A 84 -18.32 27.39 10.67
N SER A 85 -17.11 26.97 10.34
CA SER A 85 -16.01 27.92 10.06
C SER A 85 -16.28 28.86 8.89
N ALA A 86 -17.14 28.48 7.94
CA ALA A 86 -17.45 29.25 6.73
C ALA A 86 -18.00 30.66 6.96
N GLY A 87 -18.47 30.95 8.19
CA GLY A 87 -18.93 32.26 8.63
C GLY A 87 -17.81 33.19 9.12
N CYS A 88 -16.56 32.70 9.22
CA CYS A 88 -15.43 33.53 9.57
C CYS A 88 -15.14 34.49 8.42
N VAL A 89 -15.13 35.79 8.74
CA VAL A 89 -14.93 36.88 7.76
C VAL A 89 -13.45 37.26 7.67
N ASP A 90 -12.56 36.61 8.43
CA ASP A 90 -11.14 36.91 8.44
C ASP A 90 -10.50 36.52 7.08
N PRO A 91 -10.12 37.51 6.24
CA PRO A 91 -9.59 37.26 4.92
C PRO A 91 -8.10 36.86 4.94
N ASP A 92 -7.46 36.79 6.11
CA ASP A 92 -6.05 36.45 6.31
C ASP A 92 -5.81 34.99 6.73
N LEU A 93 -6.87 34.23 7.00
CA LEU A 93 -6.75 32.79 7.25
C LEU A 93 -6.62 32.06 5.90
N ASP A 94 -5.43 31.53 5.60
CA ASP A 94 -5.14 30.62 4.48
C ASP A 94 -5.85 29.26 4.66
N GLU A 95 -7.18 29.28 4.83
CA GLU A 95 -7.96 28.08 5.09
C GLU A 95 -8.47 27.48 3.79
N ASP A 96 -7.74 26.47 3.31
CA ASP A 96 -8.12 25.59 2.21
C ASP A 96 -9.32 24.68 2.58
N GLU A 97 -9.69 24.62 3.87
CA GLU A 97 -10.73 23.74 4.41
C GLU A 97 -11.68 24.53 5.34
N ASP A 98 -12.97 24.21 5.26
CA ASP A 98 -14.00 24.60 6.21
C ASP A 98 -14.35 23.41 7.11
N VAL A 99 -14.64 23.67 8.38
CA VAL A 99 -15.03 22.68 9.38
C VAL A 99 -16.41 22.99 9.95
N SER A 100 -17.25 21.95 9.99
CA SER A 100 -18.55 21.97 10.64
C SER A 100 -18.62 20.96 11.79
N ILE A 101 -19.11 21.38 12.95
CA ILE A 101 -19.28 20.54 14.13
C ILE A 101 -20.76 20.47 14.46
N PHE A 102 -21.34 19.28 14.50
CA PHE A 102 -22.78 19.11 14.80
C PHE A 102 -23.07 17.81 15.56
N ILE A 103 -24.26 17.74 16.13
CA ILE A 103 -24.71 16.61 16.94
C ILE A 103 -25.83 15.89 16.20
N GLU A 104 -25.73 14.57 16.14
CA GLU A 104 -26.76 13.72 15.55
C GLU A 104 -27.44 12.89 16.63
N ASP A 105 -28.77 12.95 16.66
CA ASP A 105 -29.62 12.06 17.48
C ASP A 105 -29.73 10.69 16.78
N ILE A 106 -29.09 9.69 17.39
CA ILE A 106 -29.03 8.33 16.86
C ILE A 106 -30.43 7.72 16.80
N SER A 107 -31.29 8.04 17.77
CA SER A 107 -32.65 7.51 17.84
C SER A 107 -33.54 8.09 16.75
N ALA A 108 -33.38 9.38 16.44
CA ALA A 108 -34.09 10.03 15.34
C ALA A 108 -33.66 9.47 13.98
N ILE A 109 -32.35 9.26 13.78
CA ILE A 109 -31.80 8.64 12.56
C ILE A 109 -32.32 7.21 12.40
N ASP A 110 -32.29 6.40 13.45
CA ASP A 110 -32.80 5.02 13.42
C ASP A 110 -34.30 5.00 13.05
N LYS A 111 -35.11 5.92 13.59
CA LYS A 111 -36.53 6.07 13.23
C LYS A 111 -36.73 6.49 11.77
N ALA A 112 -35.91 7.43 11.26
CA ALA A 112 -35.98 7.89 9.87
C ALA A 112 -35.65 6.75 8.91
N LYS A 113 -34.56 6.01 9.15
CA LYS A 113 -34.18 4.83 8.36
C LYS A 113 -35.25 3.73 8.39
N ALA A 114 -35.87 3.50 9.55
CA ALA A 114 -36.97 2.56 9.66
C ALA A 114 -38.21 2.99 8.84
N LYS A 115 -38.49 4.29 8.79
CA LYS A 115 -39.57 4.86 7.97
C LYS A 115 -39.25 4.74 6.47
N GLU A 116 -38.03 5.06 6.04
CA GLU A 116 -37.59 4.89 4.65
C GLU A 116 -37.64 3.42 4.22
N MET A 117 -37.17 2.48 5.05
CA MET A 117 -37.28 1.06 4.77
C MET A 117 -38.73 0.57 4.68
N ARG A 118 -39.67 1.19 5.40
CA ARG A 118 -41.11 0.88 5.27
C ARG A 118 -41.68 1.41 3.96
N ILE A 119 -41.26 2.59 3.52
CA ILE A 119 -41.66 3.18 2.24
C ILE A 119 -41.07 2.36 1.08
N ALA A 120 -39.81 1.95 1.16
CA ALA A 120 -39.14 1.13 0.15
C ALA A 120 -39.68 -0.31 0.08
N LYS A 121 -40.34 -0.82 1.14
CA LYS A 121 -41.02 -2.12 1.19
C LYS A 121 -42.50 -2.06 0.79
N ALA A 122 -43.03 -0.88 0.45
CA ALA A 122 -44.35 -0.81 -0.18
C ALA A 122 -44.19 -1.27 -1.65
N ASP A 123 -44.50 -2.55 -1.90
CA ASP A 123 -44.19 -3.24 -3.15
C ASP A 123 -45.02 -2.77 -4.37
N PRO A 124 -44.40 -2.68 -5.58
CA PRO A 124 -45.10 -2.87 -6.87
C PRO A 124 -45.53 -4.34 -7.06
N PRO A 125 -46.48 -4.67 -7.97
CA PRO A 125 -47.18 -5.95 -7.97
C PRO A 125 -46.24 -7.16 -8.14
N PRO A 126 -46.41 -8.23 -7.35
CA PRO A 126 -45.42 -9.31 -7.25
C PRO A 126 -45.46 -10.24 -8.46
N LYS A 127 -44.40 -10.24 -9.27
CA LYS A 127 -44.07 -11.38 -10.13
C LYS A 127 -43.32 -12.43 -9.32
N LYS A 128 -44.04 -13.48 -8.92
CA LYS A 128 -43.48 -14.71 -8.31
C LYS A 128 -42.44 -15.32 -9.26
N LYS A 129 -41.16 -15.22 -8.94
CA LYS A 129 -40.13 -16.14 -9.45
C LYS A 129 -39.83 -17.16 -8.36
N ALA A 130 -40.06 -18.43 -8.67
CA ALA A 130 -39.67 -19.55 -7.81
C ALA A 130 -38.15 -19.51 -7.59
N LYS A 131 -37.73 -19.55 -6.33
CA LYS A 131 -36.33 -19.58 -5.92
C LYS A 131 -35.82 -21.02 -6.14
N LEU A 132 -35.06 -21.23 -7.23
CA LEU A 132 -34.37 -22.49 -7.50
C LEU A 132 -33.30 -22.76 -6.44
N SER A 133 -33.00 -24.04 -6.19
CA SER A 133 -31.92 -24.49 -5.31
C SER A 133 -30.57 -23.90 -5.76
N LEU A 134 -29.70 -23.58 -4.81
CA LEU A 134 -28.41 -22.91 -5.05
C LEU A 134 -27.35 -23.89 -5.55
N TYR A 135 -27.42 -25.15 -5.11
CA TYR A 135 -26.52 -26.24 -5.50
C TYR A 135 -27.29 -27.33 -6.24
N ALA A 136 -26.68 -27.88 -7.29
CA ALA A 136 -27.27 -28.95 -8.07
C ALA A 136 -27.10 -30.30 -7.37
N ILE A 137 -28.06 -31.22 -7.57
CA ILE A 137 -27.87 -32.64 -7.24
C ILE A 137 -26.61 -33.13 -7.98
N GLY A 138 -25.73 -33.83 -7.27
CA GLY A 138 -24.41 -34.26 -7.73
C GLY A 138 -23.25 -33.38 -7.27
N THR A 139 -23.52 -32.28 -6.55
CA THR A 139 -22.47 -31.42 -5.97
C THR A 139 -21.67 -32.22 -4.94
N LYS A 140 -20.35 -32.32 -5.13
CA LYS A 140 -19.44 -33.02 -4.22
C LYS A 140 -18.98 -32.13 -3.08
N ILE A 141 -18.98 -32.68 -1.87
CA ILE A 141 -18.48 -32.01 -0.65
C ILE A 141 -17.47 -32.89 0.09
N ILE A 142 -16.62 -32.29 0.92
CA ILE A 142 -15.71 -32.97 1.85
C ILE A 142 -15.95 -32.39 3.24
N LYS A 143 -16.43 -33.22 4.17
CA LYS A 143 -16.67 -32.85 5.57
C LYS A 143 -15.78 -33.67 6.49
N PRO A 144 -15.04 -33.04 7.42
CA PRO A 144 -14.26 -33.78 8.41
C PRO A 144 -15.17 -34.29 9.54
N PHE A 145 -15.11 -35.59 9.81
CA PHE A 145 -15.71 -36.24 10.98
C PHE A 145 -14.59 -36.84 11.83
N ASP A 146 -14.51 -36.43 13.10
CA ASP A 146 -13.44 -36.84 14.03
C ASP A 146 -12.01 -36.65 13.49
N GLY A 147 -11.82 -35.63 12.63
CA GLY A 147 -10.55 -35.29 12.02
C GLY A 147 -10.26 -36.00 10.69
N GLU A 148 -11.05 -36.99 10.30
CA GLU A 148 -10.93 -37.69 9.03
C GLU A 148 -11.88 -37.09 7.97
N PRO A 149 -11.42 -36.80 6.74
CA PRO A 149 -12.25 -36.21 5.69
C PRO A 149 -13.12 -37.27 4.98
N TYR A 150 -14.44 -37.08 4.98
CA TYR A 150 -15.39 -37.94 4.26
C TYR A 150 -15.95 -37.22 3.04
N LYS A 151 -16.03 -37.93 1.92
CA LYS A 151 -16.59 -37.40 0.67
C LYS A 151 -18.10 -37.62 0.62
N GLY A 152 -18.83 -36.52 0.46
CA GLY A 152 -20.28 -36.51 0.30
C GLY A 152 -20.72 -36.04 -1.09
N GLU A 153 -21.93 -36.43 -1.50
CA GLU A 153 -22.60 -35.95 -2.70
C GLU A 153 -24.03 -35.50 -2.37
N VAL A 154 -24.41 -34.30 -2.82
CA VAL A 154 -25.78 -33.81 -2.71
C VAL A 154 -26.69 -34.71 -3.55
N ILE A 155 -27.56 -35.50 -2.92
CA ILE A 155 -28.47 -36.42 -3.60
C ILE A 155 -29.88 -35.85 -3.77
N SER A 156 -30.31 -34.93 -2.90
CA SER A 156 -31.63 -34.32 -2.97
C SER A 156 -31.66 -32.92 -2.32
N TYR A 157 -32.72 -32.15 -2.58
CA TYR A 157 -32.97 -30.87 -1.92
C TYR A 157 -34.46 -30.73 -1.59
N ASP A 158 -34.78 -30.55 -0.31
CA ASP A 158 -36.16 -30.30 0.12
C ASP A 158 -36.48 -28.80 0.04
N THR A 159 -37.33 -28.45 -0.92
CA THR A 159 -37.80 -27.07 -1.12
C THR A 159 -38.60 -26.50 0.06
N LYS A 160 -39.19 -27.34 0.92
CA LYS A 160 -39.97 -26.91 2.08
C LYS A 160 -39.07 -26.54 3.25
N SER A 161 -38.17 -27.45 3.64
CA SER A 161 -37.26 -27.26 4.76
C SER A 161 -36.01 -26.46 4.40
N LYS A 162 -35.66 -26.40 3.10
CA LYS A 162 -34.46 -25.77 2.53
C LYS A 162 -33.13 -26.45 2.92
N PHE A 163 -33.18 -27.75 3.19
CA PHE A 163 -31.99 -28.57 3.43
C PHE A 163 -31.62 -29.39 2.18
N TYR A 164 -30.33 -29.61 2.01
CA TYR A 164 -29.73 -30.51 1.04
C TYR A 164 -29.47 -31.84 1.73
N GLN A 165 -29.93 -32.93 1.14
CA GLN A 165 -29.57 -34.27 1.61
C GLN A 165 -28.27 -34.67 0.93
N VAL A 166 -27.27 -35.01 1.73
CA VAL A 166 -25.95 -35.44 1.29
C VAL A 166 -25.74 -36.90 1.68
N GLN A 167 -25.29 -37.72 0.75
CA GLN A 167 -24.86 -39.09 1.01
C GLN A 167 -23.34 -39.18 0.98
N TYR A 168 -22.75 -39.77 2.02
CA TYR A 168 -21.32 -39.99 2.17
C TYR A 168 -20.88 -41.35 1.60
N GLU A 169 -19.58 -41.52 1.39
CA GLU A 169 -19.00 -42.72 0.76
C GLU A 169 -19.12 -44.01 1.59
N ASP A 170 -19.38 -43.89 2.90
CA ASP A 170 -19.69 -44.99 3.82
C ASP A 170 -21.17 -45.41 3.78
N GLY A 171 -22.01 -44.65 3.06
CA GLY A 171 -23.44 -44.88 2.92
C GLY A 171 -24.31 -44.08 3.90
N ASP A 172 -23.71 -43.31 4.80
CA ASP A 172 -24.46 -42.45 5.72
C ASP A 172 -25.05 -41.23 5.00
N GLU A 173 -26.15 -40.69 5.54
CA GLU A 173 -26.84 -39.53 4.98
C GLU A 173 -27.01 -38.43 6.03
N GLU A 174 -26.83 -37.17 5.63
CA GLU A 174 -26.99 -35.99 6.49
C GLU A 174 -27.74 -34.89 5.75
N GLU A 175 -28.54 -34.10 6.48
CA GLU A 175 -29.16 -32.88 5.97
C GLU A 175 -28.30 -31.65 6.29
N LEU A 176 -27.92 -30.90 5.26
CA LEU A 176 -27.10 -29.69 5.36
C LEU A 176 -27.82 -28.46 4.82
N ASP A 177 -27.64 -27.31 5.46
CA ASP A 177 -28.13 -26.05 4.91
C ASP A 177 -27.21 -25.51 3.78
N SER A 178 -27.64 -24.43 3.11
CA SER A 178 -26.85 -23.86 2.01
C SER A 178 -25.48 -23.32 2.43
N ASN A 179 -25.32 -22.86 3.66
CA ASN A 179 -24.04 -22.37 4.17
C ASN A 179 -23.09 -23.52 4.51
N GLU A 180 -23.63 -24.61 5.06
CA GLU A 180 -22.87 -25.81 5.38
C GLU A 180 -22.36 -26.49 4.09
N VAL A 181 -23.23 -26.66 3.08
CA VAL A 181 -22.80 -27.15 1.76
C VAL A 181 -21.70 -26.27 1.19
N LYS A 182 -21.80 -24.94 1.32
CA LYS A 182 -20.76 -24.00 0.87
C LYS A 182 -19.43 -24.21 1.60
N SER A 183 -19.45 -24.41 2.91
CA SER A 183 -18.24 -24.60 3.71
C SER A 183 -17.52 -25.92 3.43
N TYR A 184 -18.25 -26.92 2.93
CA TYR A 184 -17.72 -28.24 2.64
C TYR A 184 -17.53 -28.49 1.14
N LEU A 185 -17.76 -27.52 0.26
CA LEU A 185 -17.52 -27.71 -1.17
C LEU A 185 -16.11 -28.29 -1.37
N ALA A 186 -16.06 -29.45 -2.02
CA ALA A 186 -14.81 -30.09 -2.35
C ALA A 186 -14.06 -29.14 -3.29
N GLU A 187 -13.15 -28.33 -2.76
CA GLU A 187 -12.11 -27.77 -3.59
C GLU A 187 -11.35 -29.00 -4.09
N GLU A 188 -11.59 -29.40 -5.34
CA GLU A 188 -10.72 -30.37 -5.98
C GLU A 188 -9.31 -29.89 -5.66
N PRO A 189 -8.46 -30.69 -4.99
CA PRO A 189 -7.07 -30.31 -4.81
C PRO A 189 -6.60 -30.12 -6.23
N LYS A 190 -6.48 -28.85 -6.65
CA LYS A 190 -6.08 -28.50 -8.00
C LYS A 190 -4.73 -29.15 -8.06
N LYS A 191 -4.65 -30.34 -8.69
CA LYS A 191 -3.38 -30.98 -9.01
C LYS A 191 -2.65 -29.82 -9.60
N LYS A 192 -1.60 -29.33 -8.91
CA LYS A 192 -0.80 -28.21 -9.39
C LYS A 192 -0.26 -28.76 -10.69
N LYS A 193 -1.00 -28.58 -11.79
CA LYS A 193 -0.56 -28.87 -13.14
C LYS A 193 0.69 -28.07 -13.15
N LYS A 194 1.83 -28.76 -13.15
CA LYS A 194 3.15 -28.17 -13.28
C LYS A 194 2.96 -27.23 -14.46
N LYS A 195 2.76 -25.92 -14.19
CA LYS A 195 2.36 -24.97 -15.23
C LYS A 195 3.50 -25.13 -16.22
N GLU A 196 3.22 -25.68 -17.40
CA GLU A 196 4.21 -25.66 -18.46
C GLU A 196 4.69 -24.22 -18.54
N PRO A 197 6.01 -23.98 -18.56
CA PRO A 197 6.56 -22.64 -18.47
C PRO A 197 5.85 -21.80 -19.52
N ARG A 198 4.98 -20.90 -19.06
CA ARG A 198 4.27 -20.01 -19.95
C ARG A 198 5.38 -19.17 -20.55
N THR A 199 5.70 -19.41 -21.81
CA THR A 199 6.49 -18.49 -22.63
C THR A 199 5.59 -17.30 -22.98
N THR A 200 4.99 -16.67 -21.97
CA THR A 200 4.27 -15.42 -22.16
C THR A 200 5.29 -14.36 -22.47
N GLU A 201 5.11 -13.70 -23.62
CA GLU A 201 5.90 -12.52 -23.99
C GLU A 201 5.89 -11.53 -22.82
N ARG A 202 7.09 -11.10 -22.40
CA ARG A 202 7.27 -10.19 -21.26
C ARG A 202 6.57 -8.87 -21.53
N ARG A 203 5.66 -8.48 -20.63
CA ARG A 203 4.85 -7.26 -20.80
C ARG A 203 5.38 -6.10 -19.96
N PHE A 204 5.60 -4.97 -20.60
CA PHE A 204 6.10 -3.76 -19.95
C PHE A 204 5.15 -2.58 -20.12
N GLY A 205 5.22 -1.64 -19.19
CA GLY A 205 4.60 -0.32 -19.33
C GLY A 205 3.25 -0.18 -18.61
N THR A 206 2.53 0.86 -19.00
CA THR A 206 1.26 1.24 -18.35
C THR A 206 0.13 0.27 -18.74
N VAL A 207 -0.65 -0.15 -17.77
CA VAL A 207 -1.91 -0.89 -17.96
C VAL A 207 -3.08 0.08 -17.85
N THR A 208 -3.84 0.19 -18.93
CA THR A 208 -5.08 0.97 -18.97
C THR A 208 -6.24 0.13 -18.44
N GLY A 209 -7.05 0.74 -17.58
CA GLY A 209 -8.23 0.10 -17.01
C GLY A 209 -8.74 0.86 -15.78
N PRO A 210 -10.01 0.65 -15.39
CA PRO A 210 -10.53 1.19 -14.13
C PRO A 210 -9.66 0.68 -12.98
N ILE A 211 -9.23 1.58 -12.09
CA ILE A 211 -8.44 1.17 -10.93
C ILE A 211 -9.16 0.11 -10.09
N THR A 212 -10.49 0.14 -10.04
CA THR A 212 -11.30 -0.87 -9.35
C THR A 212 -11.06 -2.29 -9.84
N ASN A 213 -10.61 -2.46 -11.10
CA ASN A 213 -10.32 -3.77 -11.67
C ASN A 213 -8.88 -4.22 -11.42
N VAL A 214 -7.99 -3.30 -11.05
CA VAL A 214 -6.53 -3.50 -10.99
C VAL A 214 -5.99 -3.37 -9.55
N ALA A 215 -6.73 -2.68 -8.70
CA ALA A 215 -6.42 -2.38 -7.31
C ALA A 215 -7.42 -3.03 -6.36
N VAL A 216 -7.97 -4.19 -6.73
CA VAL A 216 -8.72 -5.02 -5.77
C VAL A 216 -7.76 -5.34 -4.63
N ILE A 217 -8.10 -4.83 -3.46
CA ILE A 217 -7.39 -5.17 -2.23
C ILE A 217 -7.86 -6.55 -1.84
N ASP A 218 -6.91 -7.46 -1.67
CA ASP A 218 -7.20 -8.74 -1.07
C ASP A 218 -6.92 -8.60 0.42
N GLU A 219 -7.95 -8.31 1.20
CA GLU A 219 -7.87 -8.09 2.66
C GLU A 219 -7.32 -9.31 3.41
N ASN A 220 -7.26 -10.49 2.80
CA ASN A 220 -6.79 -11.70 3.44
C ASN A 220 -5.39 -12.13 2.95
N ILE A 221 -4.72 -11.35 2.09
CA ILE A 221 -3.42 -11.78 1.51
C ILE A 221 -2.37 -12.04 2.60
N PHE A 222 -2.26 -11.16 3.59
CA PHE A 222 -1.32 -11.31 4.69
C PHE A 222 -1.80 -12.33 5.73
N LEU A 223 -3.12 -12.56 5.82
CA LEU A 223 -3.65 -13.62 6.68
C LEU A 223 -3.31 -15.02 6.15
N ARG A 224 -3.36 -15.20 4.82
CA ARG A 224 -3.04 -16.47 4.16
C ARG A 224 -1.54 -16.73 4.06
N ASN A 225 -0.73 -15.68 4.02
CA ASN A 225 0.71 -15.78 3.81
C ASN A 225 1.46 -15.16 5.00
N PRO A 226 1.35 -15.69 6.24
CA PRO A 226 1.91 -15.03 7.41
C PRO A 226 3.42 -14.76 7.31
N CYS A 227 3.89 -13.68 7.92
CA CYS A 227 5.30 -13.31 7.86
C CYS A 227 6.19 -14.39 8.50
N ARG A 228 7.22 -14.82 7.76
CA ARG A 228 8.17 -15.84 8.22
C ARG A 228 9.32 -15.28 9.07
N VAL A 229 9.50 -13.96 9.08
CA VAL A 229 10.47 -13.33 9.97
C VAL A 229 9.94 -13.41 11.40
N ALA A 230 10.74 -13.94 12.32
CA ALA A 230 10.35 -14.10 13.70
C ALA A 230 9.87 -12.77 14.32
N GLY A 231 8.92 -12.86 15.24
CA GLY A 231 8.35 -11.69 15.94
C GLY A 231 7.14 -11.06 15.25
N GLY A 232 6.78 -11.50 14.04
CA GLY A 232 5.51 -11.15 13.41
C GLY A 232 4.30 -11.54 14.27
N LYS A 233 3.31 -10.65 14.33
CA LYS A 233 2.03 -10.85 15.00
C LYS A 233 0.92 -10.60 14.00
N GLN A 234 0.15 -11.64 13.73
CA GLN A 234 -0.96 -11.53 12.80
C GLN A 234 -2.07 -10.66 13.41
N HIS A 235 -2.56 -9.72 12.63
CA HIS A 235 -3.62 -8.80 13.00
C HIS A 235 -4.70 -8.81 11.92
N LEU A 236 -5.95 -8.53 12.33
CA LEU A 236 -7.04 -8.44 11.36
C LEU A 236 -6.92 -7.11 10.59
N PRO A 237 -7.25 -7.09 9.28
CA PRO A 237 -7.17 -5.88 8.46
C PRO A 237 -7.88 -4.66 9.07
N ARG A 238 -9.04 -4.90 9.71
CA ARG A 238 -9.85 -3.89 10.40
C ARG A 238 -9.16 -3.20 11.59
N GLU A 239 -8.08 -3.79 12.11
CA GLU A 239 -7.32 -3.23 13.23
C GLU A 239 -6.38 -2.12 12.78
N TYR A 240 -5.95 -2.13 11.52
CA TYR A 240 -5.15 -1.05 10.94
C TYR A 240 -6.06 0.14 10.62
N GLY A 241 -5.73 1.32 11.14
CA GLY A 241 -6.52 2.54 10.92
C GLY A 241 -6.84 2.81 9.44
N ASN A 242 -7.96 3.48 9.17
CA ASN A 242 -8.52 3.78 7.84
C ASN A 242 -9.01 2.58 7.01
N SER A 243 -8.86 1.34 7.48
CA SER A 243 -9.45 0.13 6.86
C SER A 243 -10.98 0.11 6.83
N GLY A 244 -11.64 0.81 7.79
CA GLY A 244 -13.10 0.90 7.90
C GLY A 244 -13.75 2.10 7.22
N THR A 245 -12.96 3.00 6.60
CA THR A 245 -13.55 4.02 5.71
C THR A 245 -13.94 3.29 4.43
N CYS A 246 -15.13 3.52 3.87
CA CYS A 246 -15.62 2.85 2.65
C CYS A 246 -14.76 3.08 1.37
N LYS A 247 -13.50 3.53 1.51
CA LYS A 247 -12.52 3.79 0.46
C LYS A 247 -11.24 2.97 0.77
N PRO A 248 -11.21 1.66 0.47
CA PRO A 248 -10.10 0.75 0.77
C PRO A 248 -8.72 1.26 0.30
N ILE A 249 -8.70 2.05 -0.78
CA ILE A 249 -7.50 2.67 -1.38
C ILE A 249 -6.71 3.61 -0.45
N ASN A 250 -7.30 4.06 0.67
CA ASN A 250 -6.63 4.92 1.65
C ASN A 250 -6.16 4.16 2.91
N SER A 251 -6.38 2.85 2.94
CA SER A 251 -6.00 2.05 4.09
C SER A 251 -4.48 1.85 4.12
N TYR A 252 -3.92 1.71 5.31
CA TYR A 252 -2.54 1.28 5.47
C TYR A 252 -2.29 -0.08 4.77
N TYR A 253 -3.31 -0.93 4.80
CA TYR A 253 -3.35 -2.21 4.09
C TYR A 253 -3.07 -2.06 2.59
N TYR A 254 -3.74 -1.10 1.94
CA TYR A 254 -3.52 -0.80 0.53
C TYR A 254 -2.05 -0.52 0.24
N LEU A 255 -1.44 0.37 1.03
CA LEU A 255 -0.04 0.78 0.84
C LEU A 255 0.91 -0.41 0.95
N LEU A 256 0.73 -1.24 1.99
CA LEU A 256 1.55 -2.43 2.22
C LEU A 256 1.38 -3.48 1.12
N GLN A 257 0.15 -3.74 0.68
CA GLN A 257 -0.07 -4.66 -0.44
C GLN A 257 0.58 -4.12 -1.73
N ARG A 258 0.47 -2.82 -2.04
CA ARG A 258 1.11 -2.26 -3.23
C ARG A 258 2.64 -2.26 -3.16
N LEU A 259 3.21 -2.13 -1.96
CA LEU A 259 4.65 -2.31 -1.75
C LEU A 259 5.06 -3.76 -2.01
N SER A 260 4.27 -4.72 -1.49
CA SER A 260 4.47 -6.15 -1.76
C SER A 260 4.38 -6.45 -3.26
N ASP A 261 3.34 -6.00 -3.96
CA ASP A 261 3.19 -6.18 -5.41
C ASP A 261 4.41 -5.67 -6.19
N ARG A 262 4.99 -4.54 -5.76
CA ARG A 262 6.20 -3.96 -6.36
C ARG A 262 7.43 -4.83 -6.14
N ASN A 263 7.60 -5.40 -4.94
CA ASN A 263 8.70 -6.32 -4.65
C ASN A 263 8.61 -7.59 -5.49
N TYR A 264 7.41 -8.18 -5.60
CA TYR A 264 7.19 -9.37 -6.42
C TYR A 264 7.25 -9.08 -7.92
N ALA A 265 6.94 -7.86 -8.37
CA ALA A 265 7.20 -7.45 -9.76
C ALA A 265 8.70 -7.38 -10.07
N MET A 266 9.50 -6.87 -9.15
CA MET A 266 10.96 -6.89 -9.29
C MET A 266 11.50 -8.33 -9.30
N ARG A 267 11.05 -9.19 -8.37
CA ARG A 267 11.42 -10.61 -8.33
C ARG A 267 11.04 -11.32 -9.64
N GLY A 268 9.79 -11.19 -10.05
CA GLY A 268 9.27 -11.78 -11.27
C GLY A 268 10.12 -11.40 -12.47
N LEU A 269 10.44 -10.12 -12.61
CA LEU A 269 11.32 -9.65 -13.68
C LEU A 269 12.75 -10.22 -13.59
N CYS A 270 13.37 -10.19 -12.41
CA CYS A 270 14.78 -10.53 -12.25
C CYS A 270 15.05 -12.04 -12.22
N ILE A 271 14.09 -12.85 -11.76
CA ILE A 271 14.26 -14.28 -11.49
C ILE A 271 13.36 -15.12 -12.40
N ASP A 272 12.06 -14.82 -12.47
CA ASP A 272 11.11 -15.63 -13.23
C ASP A 272 11.10 -15.29 -14.73
N GLY A 273 11.65 -14.13 -15.09
CA GLY A 273 11.64 -13.62 -16.46
C GLY A 273 10.33 -12.91 -16.83
N ASP A 274 9.57 -12.43 -15.86
CA ASP A 274 8.32 -11.70 -16.09
C ASP A 274 8.57 -10.29 -16.67
N GLY A 275 7.48 -9.65 -17.09
CA GLY A 275 7.48 -8.24 -17.44
C GLY A 275 7.23 -7.31 -16.24
N ALA A 276 7.47 -6.01 -16.44
CA ALA A 276 7.16 -4.98 -15.44
C ALA A 276 5.96 -4.14 -15.88
N GLN A 277 4.77 -4.55 -15.46
CA GLN A 277 3.54 -3.81 -15.70
C GLN A 277 3.20 -2.92 -14.52
N TYR A 278 2.67 -1.73 -14.79
CA TYR A 278 2.17 -0.85 -13.74
C TYR A 278 0.90 -0.12 -14.16
N THR A 279 0.10 0.28 -13.19
CA THR A 279 -0.95 1.28 -13.38
C THR A 279 -0.70 2.46 -12.46
N SER A 280 -1.42 3.54 -12.69
CA SER A 280 -1.38 4.71 -11.83
C SER A 280 -2.74 5.27 -11.58
N PHE A 281 -2.89 5.88 -10.42
CA PHE A 281 -4.06 6.67 -10.12
C PHE A 281 -3.65 7.95 -9.44
N LYS A 282 -4.40 9.01 -9.77
CA LYS A 282 -4.33 10.29 -9.08
C LYS A 282 -5.58 10.37 -8.23
N LYS A 283 -5.42 10.41 -6.91
CA LYS A 283 -6.50 10.80 -6.01
C LYS A 283 -6.49 12.33 -5.93
N ALA A 284 -7.65 12.98 -5.92
CA ALA A 284 -7.75 14.43 -5.79
C ALA A 284 -6.98 14.97 -4.57
N SER A 285 -6.96 14.21 -3.47
CA SER A 285 -6.32 14.57 -2.20
C SER A 285 -4.87 14.08 -2.03
N ILE A 286 -4.30 13.36 -3.00
CA ILE A 286 -2.90 12.90 -2.92
C ILE A 286 -2.14 13.69 -3.97
N LEU A 287 -1.19 14.50 -3.50
CA LEU A 287 -0.35 15.34 -4.36
C LEU A 287 0.41 14.53 -5.43
N ASN A 288 0.63 13.24 -5.17
CA ASN A 288 1.36 12.34 -6.04
C ASN A 288 0.48 11.23 -6.62
N LYS A 289 0.73 10.90 -7.89
CA LYS A 289 0.22 9.65 -8.47
C LYS A 289 0.89 8.47 -7.79
N CYS A 290 0.09 7.54 -7.27
CA CYS A 290 0.59 6.27 -6.77
C CYS A 290 0.82 5.32 -7.95
N VAL A 291 1.95 4.62 -7.94
CA VAL A 291 2.30 3.61 -8.95
C VAL A 291 2.07 2.24 -8.35
N VAL A 292 1.23 1.47 -9.02
CA VAL A 292 0.88 0.09 -8.65
C VAL A 292 1.51 -0.83 -9.67
N PHE A 293 2.41 -1.71 -9.22
CA PHE A 293 2.96 -2.73 -10.08
C PHE A 293 2.04 -3.95 -10.10
N LEU A 294 2.01 -4.65 -11.23
CA LEU A 294 1.12 -5.78 -11.48
C LEU A 294 1.98 -6.98 -11.84
N PRO A 295 2.46 -7.72 -10.83
CA PRO A 295 3.35 -8.83 -11.10
C PRO A 295 2.57 -10.02 -11.68
N GLU A 296 3.23 -10.85 -12.49
CA GLU A 296 2.62 -12.11 -12.94
C GLU A 296 2.64 -13.18 -11.83
N THR A 297 3.66 -13.14 -10.97
CA THR A 297 3.75 -13.92 -9.73
C THR A 297 3.63 -13.03 -8.50
N ASP A 298 2.87 -13.44 -7.49
CA ASP A 298 2.61 -12.62 -6.30
C ASP A 298 3.01 -13.30 -4.99
N LEU A 299 2.70 -12.68 -3.85
CA LEU A 299 2.97 -13.22 -2.53
C LEU A 299 2.38 -14.63 -2.31
N ASN A 300 1.22 -14.95 -2.89
CA ASN A 300 0.63 -16.28 -2.75
C ASN A 300 1.43 -17.34 -3.52
N ASP A 301 2.02 -16.98 -4.67
CA ASP A 301 2.85 -17.92 -5.45
C ASP A 301 4.15 -18.28 -4.72
N HIS A 302 4.63 -17.38 -3.85
CA HIS A 302 5.93 -17.46 -3.18
C HIS A 302 5.87 -17.58 -1.66
N ALA A 303 4.69 -17.84 -1.10
CA ALA A 303 4.46 -17.88 0.34
C ALA A 303 5.43 -18.81 1.10
N ASP A 304 5.71 -19.95 0.47
CA ASP A 304 6.55 -21.02 1.02
C ASP A 304 8.02 -20.95 0.55
N ASP A 305 8.42 -19.93 -0.22
CA ASP A 305 9.76 -19.86 -0.83
C ASP A 305 10.85 -19.53 0.22
N PRO A 306 11.69 -20.49 0.65
CA PRO A 306 12.68 -20.25 1.69
C PRO A 306 13.82 -19.30 1.26
N THR A 307 13.94 -18.97 -0.04
CA THR A 307 14.97 -18.06 -0.52
C THR A 307 14.55 -16.58 -0.38
N ILE A 308 13.32 -16.31 0.03
CA ILE A 308 12.79 -14.94 0.21
C ILE A 308 12.70 -14.60 1.70
N VAL A 309 13.30 -13.48 2.09
CA VAL A 309 13.08 -12.83 3.38
C VAL A 309 12.20 -11.61 3.13
N ASP A 310 10.90 -11.77 3.38
CA ASP A 310 9.89 -10.72 3.20
C ASP A 310 9.49 -10.11 4.55
N ALA A 311 10.09 -8.97 4.86
CA ALA A 311 9.74 -8.12 5.99
C ALA A 311 8.85 -6.93 5.59
N CYS A 312 8.28 -6.94 4.38
CA CYS A 312 7.27 -5.98 3.93
C CYS A 312 5.85 -6.48 4.24
N HIS A 313 5.62 -6.85 5.49
CA HIS A 313 4.41 -7.55 5.92
C HIS A 313 3.64 -6.80 7.01
N LEU A 314 2.31 -6.86 6.98
CA LEU A 314 1.48 -6.25 8.03
C LEU A 314 1.75 -6.84 9.40
N ASP A 315 2.02 -8.15 9.47
CA ASP A 315 2.32 -8.85 10.72
C ASP A 315 3.52 -8.26 11.48
N LEU A 316 4.40 -7.54 10.79
CA LEU A 316 5.53 -6.88 11.44
C LEU A 316 5.20 -5.46 11.92
N ILE A 317 3.96 -4.99 11.80
CA ILE A 317 3.55 -3.64 12.18
C ILE A 317 2.44 -3.71 13.22
N CYS A 318 2.67 -3.08 14.36
CA CYS A 318 1.67 -2.92 15.40
C CYS A 318 0.55 -1.96 14.93
N PRO A 319 -0.72 -2.39 14.83
CA PRO A 319 -1.79 -1.55 14.31
C PRO A 319 -2.07 -0.31 15.18
N SER A 320 -1.83 -0.38 16.49
CA SER A 320 -2.10 0.74 17.41
C SER A 320 -0.97 1.75 17.54
N SER A 321 0.29 1.31 17.42
CA SER A 321 1.45 2.20 17.60
C SER A 321 2.22 2.49 16.31
N GLY A 322 1.99 1.73 15.25
CA GLY A 322 2.83 1.75 14.04
C GLY A 322 4.21 1.12 14.25
N GLU A 323 4.53 0.62 15.45
CA GLU A 323 5.85 0.07 15.75
C GLU A 323 6.15 -1.16 14.87
N CYS A 324 7.35 -1.17 14.28
CA CYS A 324 7.85 -2.32 13.54
C CYS A 324 8.43 -3.37 14.51
N PHE A 325 7.92 -4.60 14.43
CA PHE A 325 8.39 -5.75 15.21
C PHE A 325 9.66 -6.38 14.64
N LEU A 326 10.14 -5.94 13.47
CA LEU A 326 11.40 -6.39 12.91
C LEU A 326 12.56 -5.99 13.82
N THR A 327 13.20 -6.99 14.45
CA THR A 327 14.41 -6.79 15.24
C THR A 327 15.64 -7.20 14.43
N ALA A 328 16.81 -6.72 14.86
CA ALA A 328 18.07 -7.12 14.28
C ALA A 328 18.31 -8.63 14.35
N GLU A 329 18.05 -9.22 15.52
CA GLU A 329 18.19 -10.65 15.76
C GLU A 329 17.26 -11.47 14.86
N ASN A 330 16.00 -11.05 14.71
CA ASN A 330 15.02 -11.77 13.90
C ASN A 330 15.36 -11.69 12.41
N LEU A 331 15.84 -10.53 11.93
CA LEU A 331 16.30 -10.40 10.56
C LEU A 331 17.48 -11.33 10.26
N LEU A 332 18.52 -11.31 11.11
CA LEU A 332 19.71 -12.14 10.91
C LEU A 332 19.40 -13.64 10.99
N LYS A 333 18.43 -14.05 11.82
CA LYS A 333 17.96 -15.44 11.86
C LYS A 333 17.18 -15.85 10.61
N ALA A 334 16.46 -14.92 9.99
CA ALA A 334 15.67 -15.20 8.79
C ALA A 334 16.54 -15.30 7.52
N VAL A 335 17.66 -14.58 7.49
CA VAL A 335 18.57 -14.59 6.33
C VAL A 335 19.51 -15.78 6.39
N THR A 336 19.63 -16.48 5.26
CA THR A 336 20.51 -17.65 5.11
C THR A 336 21.44 -17.47 3.92
N PRO A 337 22.51 -18.27 3.78
CA PRO A 337 23.34 -18.23 2.59
C PRO A 337 22.60 -18.53 1.27
N ARG A 338 21.40 -19.14 1.33
CA ARG A 338 20.55 -19.44 0.18
C ARG A 338 19.53 -18.34 -0.14
N THR A 339 19.46 -17.29 0.69
CA THR A 339 18.53 -16.18 0.46
C THR A 339 18.88 -15.47 -0.85
N GLU A 340 17.88 -15.35 -1.73
CA GLU A 340 17.97 -14.69 -3.03
C GLU A 340 17.28 -13.32 -3.02
N CYS A 341 16.31 -13.12 -2.13
CA CYS A 341 15.53 -11.89 -2.03
C CYS A 341 15.48 -11.39 -0.59
N ILE A 342 15.76 -10.10 -0.38
CA ILE A 342 15.53 -9.41 0.89
C ILE A 342 14.63 -8.21 0.63
N PHE A 343 13.44 -8.19 1.24
CA PHE A 343 12.50 -7.09 1.18
C PHE A 343 12.27 -6.53 2.58
N ILE A 344 12.60 -5.26 2.79
CA ILE A 344 12.51 -4.63 4.11
C ILE A 344 11.69 -3.34 4.02
N ASN A 345 10.77 -3.18 4.96
CA ASN A 345 9.99 -1.96 5.15
C ASN A 345 10.10 -1.47 6.61
N GLY A 346 10.24 -0.16 6.80
CA GLY A 346 10.09 0.44 8.13
C GLY A 346 11.24 0.20 9.11
N TYR A 347 12.45 -0.12 8.66
CA TYR A 347 13.64 -0.26 9.51
C TYR A 347 14.24 1.11 9.83
N GLN A 348 13.53 1.87 10.68
CA GLN A 348 13.76 3.30 10.95
C GLN A 348 14.32 3.57 12.35
N ALA A 349 15.22 4.56 12.46
CA ALA A 349 15.64 5.09 13.76
C ALA A 349 14.44 5.77 14.44
N GLY A 350 14.03 5.28 15.61
CA GLY A 350 12.85 5.82 16.31
C GLY A 350 11.52 5.19 15.88
N GLY A 351 11.53 4.16 15.02
CA GLY A 351 10.32 3.51 14.50
C GLY A 351 9.43 4.44 13.66
N VAL A 352 8.29 3.92 13.20
CA VAL A 352 7.34 4.67 12.36
C VAL A 352 6.81 5.87 13.15
N GLY A 353 7.07 7.08 12.66
CA GLY A 353 6.61 8.32 13.30
C GLY A 353 7.41 8.75 14.53
N GLY A 354 8.60 8.18 14.77
CA GLY A 354 9.49 8.60 15.86
C GLY A 354 9.04 8.17 17.27
N THR A 355 8.07 7.25 17.36
CA THR A 355 7.47 6.80 18.63
C THR A 355 8.18 5.61 19.27
N SER A 356 8.93 4.82 18.50
CA SER A 356 9.67 3.68 19.03
C SER A 356 10.96 4.15 19.70
N GLN A 357 11.22 3.64 20.90
CA GLN A 357 12.50 3.87 21.58
C GLN A 357 13.62 2.97 21.05
N ARG A 358 13.34 2.08 20.10
CA ARG A 358 14.34 1.14 19.58
C ARG A 358 15.32 1.87 18.67
N LYS A 359 16.60 1.84 19.06
CA LYS A 359 17.70 2.24 18.20
C LYS A 359 17.88 1.19 17.12
N VAL A 360 17.81 1.62 15.87
CA VAL A 360 18.12 0.78 14.72
C VAL A 360 19.62 0.85 14.44
N ASN A 361 20.24 -0.33 14.27
CA ASN A 361 21.62 -0.43 13.83
C ASN A 361 21.64 -0.79 12.33
N PRO A 362 22.05 0.13 11.43
CA PRO A 362 22.10 -0.14 9.99
C PRO A 362 23.13 -1.21 9.61
N ASN A 363 24.16 -1.46 10.44
CA ASN A 363 25.16 -2.50 10.17
C ASN A 363 24.54 -3.91 10.16
N VAL A 364 23.40 -4.10 10.82
CA VAL A 364 22.66 -5.36 10.76
C VAL A 364 22.21 -5.68 9.33
N ILE A 365 21.88 -4.66 8.54
CA ILE A 365 21.54 -4.84 7.13
C ILE A 365 22.77 -5.24 6.32
N VAL A 366 23.93 -4.66 6.64
CA VAL A 366 25.22 -5.06 6.03
C VAL A 366 25.51 -6.52 6.34
N ASP A 367 25.39 -6.93 7.60
CA ASP A 367 25.60 -8.31 8.04
C ASP A 367 24.62 -9.27 7.33
N ALA A 368 23.35 -8.91 7.23
CA ALA A 368 22.34 -9.67 6.50
C ALA A 368 22.72 -9.83 5.01
N ILE A 369 23.13 -8.75 4.34
CA ILE A 369 23.60 -8.80 2.95
C ILE A 369 24.82 -9.73 2.85
N ASP A 370 25.80 -9.58 3.73
CA ASP A 370 27.04 -10.37 3.70
C ASP A 370 26.79 -11.88 3.89
N ILE A 371 25.80 -12.29 4.71
CA ILE A 371 25.40 -13.70 4.87
C ILE A 371 24.97 -14.32 3.53
N CYS A 372 24.23 -13.58 2.70
CA CYS A 372 23.63 -14.08 1.46
C CYS A 372 24.26 -13.53 0.17
N ARG A 373 25.37 -12.78 0.25
CA ARG A 373 25.94 -12.00 -0.86
C ARG A 373 26.21 -12.78 -2.15
N GLU A 374 26.50 -14.08 -2.04
CA GLU A 374 26.80 -14.96 -3.18
C GLU A 374 25.52 -15.39 -3.94
N ASN A 375 24.34 -15.21 -3.34
CA ASN A 375 23.05 -15.62 -3.89
C ASN A 375 22.01 -14.48 -3.94
N LEU A 376 22.25 -13.35 -3.28
CA LEU A 376 21.34 -12.21 -3.32
C LEU A 376 21.15 -11.68 -4.75
N GLN A 377 19.92 -11.76 -5.25
CA GLN A 377 19.49 -11.34 -6.58
C GLN A 377 18.60 -10.10 -6.52
N CYS A 378 17.73 -9.98 -5.52
CA CYS A 378 16.83 -8.84 -5.37
C CYS A 378 16.90 -8.23 -3.97
N PHE A 379 16.99 -6.92 -3.91
CA PHE A 379 17.02 -6.17 -2.66
C PHE A 379 16.03 -5.00 -2.71
N SER A 380 15.11 -4.96 -1.76
CA SER A 380 14.18 -3.85 -1.57
C SER A 380 14.32 -3.26 -0.17
N PHE A 381 14.39 -1.94 -0.11
CA PHE A 381 14.59 -1.19 1.11
C PHE A 381 13.73 0.07 1.08
N THR A 382 12.59 -0.01 1.74
CA THR A 382 11.56 1.04 1.76
C THR A 382 11.42 1.63 3.15
N GLU A 383 11.24 2.94 3.25
CA GLU A 383 10.96 3.62 4.51
C GLU A 383 11.97 3.20 5.61
N SER A 384 13.26 3.14 5.26
CA SER A 384 14.29 2.56 6.13
C SER A 384 15.56 3.42 6.13
N VAL A 385 16.39 3.26 7.16
CA VAL A 385 17.65 3.99 7.32
C VAL A 385 18.70 3.45 6.35
N LEU A 386 19.08 4.26 5.36
CA LEU A 386 20.07 3.89 4.34
C LEU A 386 21.43 4.55 4.63
N THR A 387 22.51 3.77 4.52
CA THR A 387 23.90 4.25 4.66
C THR A 387 24.75 3.78 3.48
N ASN A 388 25.93 4.37 3.25
CA ASN A 388 26.80 3.86 2.16
C ASN A 388 27.32 2.46 2.46
N GLU A 389 27.47 2.06 3.72
CA GLU A 389 27.94 0.71 4.05
C GLU A 389 26.97 -0.34 3.50
N ILE A 390 25.67 -0.08 3.56
CA ILE A 390 24.64 -0.92 2.91
C ILE A 390 24.83 -0.91 1.39
N LEU A 391 25.00 0.26 0.78
CA LEU A 391 25.20 0.36 -0.68
C LEU A 391 26.47 -0.36 -1.15
N PHE A 392 27.57 -0.26 -0.40
CA PHE A 392 28.82 -0.96 -0.69
C PHE A 392 28.73 -2.46 -0.44
N ALA A 393 27.93 -2.91 0.54
CA ALA A 393 27.62 -4.32 0.71
C ALA A 393 26.86 -4.88 -0.49
N LEU A 394 25.85 -4.15 -0.98
CA LEU A 394 25.12 -4.51 -2.20
C LEU A 394 26.05 -4.58 -3.42
N ALA A 395 26.99 -3.65 -3.58
CA ALA A 395 27.97 -3.67 -4.67
C ALA A 395 28.87 -4.93 -4.67
N LYS A 396 29.02 -5.62 -3.54
CA LYS A 396 29.75 -6.90 -3.48
C LYS A 396 28.91 -8.08 -4.01
N CYS A 397 27.60 -7.95 -4.13
CA CYS A 397 26.69 -9.01 -4.56
C CYS A 397 26.72 -9.18 -6.08
N LYS A 398 27.49 -10.16 -6.58
CA LYS A 398 27.72 -10.34 -8.03
C LYS A 398 26.50 -10.84 -8.80
N LYS A 399 25.54 -11.45 -8.12
CA LYS A 399 24.26 -11.91 -8.71
C LYS A 399 23.13 -10.89 -8.57
N LEU A 400 23.40 -9.70 -8.05
CA LEU A 400 22.37 -8.70 -7.83
C LEU A 400 21.80 -8.21 -9.18
N LYS A 401 20.50 -8.42 -9.36
CA LYS A 401 19.73 -8.10 -10.56
C LYS A 401 18.70 -6.99 -10.31
N GLY A 402 18.16 -6.90 -9.10
CA GLY A 402 17.13 -5.91 -8.75
C GLY A 402 17.46 -5.15 -7.48
N VAL A 403 17.42 -3.82 -7.57
CA VAL A 403 17.55 -2.92 -6.42
C VAL A 403 16.38 -1.94 -6.40
N MET A 404 15.74 -1.85 -5.25
CA MET A 404 14.72 -0.84 -4.97
C MET A 404 15.02 -0.10 -3.67
N LEU A 405 15.13 1.23 -3.76
CA LEU A 405 15.31 2.15 -2.65
C LEU A 405 14.19 3.18 -2.70
N SER A 406 13.32 3.23 -1.70
CA SER A 406 12.16 4.13 -1.68
C SER A 406 11.95 4.76 -0.31
N MET A 407 11.72 6.08 -0.27
CA MET A 407 11.45 6.83 0.96
C MET A 407 12.50 6.59 2.06
N THR A 408 13.76 6.47 1.67
CA THR A 408 14.85 6.14 2.60
C THR A 408 15.19 7.33 3.48
N GLN A 409 15.37 7.09 4.76
CA GLN A 409 15.71 8.14 5.71
C GLN A 409 17.21 8.36 5.78
N LYS A 410 17.60 9.63 5.97
CA LYS A 410 18.99 9.96 6.32
C LYS A 410 19.29 9.43 7.72
N TYR A 411 20.40 8.71 7.85
CA TYR A 411 20.92 8.35 9.15
C TYR A 411 21.59 9.57 9.79
N THR A 412 20.85 10.28 10.64
CA THR A 412 21.44 11.26 11.55
C THR A 412 21.76 10.52 12.84
N CYS A 413 22.97 9.99 12.98
CA CYS A 413 23.43 9.66 14.32
C CYS A 413 23.49 10.98 15.11
N ASP A 414 22.89 11.04 16.30
CA ASP A 414 22.97 12.19 17.22
C ASP A 414 24.40 12.44 17.76
N LYS A 415 25.41 12.05 17.01
CA LYS A 415 26.81 12.19 17.35
C LYS A 415 27.27 13.60 16.99
N ASN A 416 27.06 14.50 17.93
CA ASN A 416 28.06 15.52 18.20
C ASN A 416 28.10 16.01 19.65
N LYS A 417 27.73 15.15 20.63
CA LYS A 417 27.84 15.57 22.03
C LYS A 417 28.70 14.72 22.96
N TYR A 418 28.90 13.41 22.74
CA TYR A 418 29.56 12.61 23.81
C TYR A 418 30.55 11.49 23.46
N THR A 419 30.71 11.00 22.22
CA THR A 419 31.49 9.74 22.03
C THR A 419 32.82 9.83 21.28
N GLY A 420 33.19 10.92 20.60
CA GLY A 420 34.52 11.09 19.98
C GLY A 420 34.94 10.06 18.91
N ASP A 421 34.13 9.03 18.68
CA ASP A 421 34.44 7.89 17.83
C ASP A 421 34.06 8.20 16.38
N LYS A 422 35.11 8.49 15.58
CA LYS A 422 35.04 8.92 14.17
C LYS A 422 34.66 7.81 13.18
N ASN A 423 34.37 6.59 13.64
CA ASN A 423 33.82 5.54 12.78
C ASN A 423 32.30 5.76 12.61
N ASP A 424 31.97 6.89 12.00
CA ASP A 424 30.62 7.29 11.65
C ASP A 424 30.20 6.59 10.35
N SER A 425 29.11 5.81 10.43
CA SER A 425 28.47 5.29 9.21
C SER A 425 28.16 6.46 8.30
N THR A 426 28.59 6.35 7.06
CA THR A 426 28.52 7.46 6.12
C THR A 426 27.11 7.57 5.54
N GLU A 427 26.60 8.81 5.48
CA GLU A 427 25.31 9.13 4.85
C GLU A 427 25.28 8.55 3.43
N ALA A 428 24.21 7.83 3.10
CA ALA A 428 24.02 7.26 1.77
C ALA A 428 24.15 8.33 0.69
N SER A 429 24.91 8.01 -0.35
CA SER A 429 25.35 8.96 -1.36
C SER A 429 25.33 8.38 -2.77
N ASP A 430 25.42 9.27 -3.76
CA ASP A 430 25.58 8.93 -5.17
C ASP A 430 26.76 7.99 -5.46
N LYS A 431 27.83 8.05 -4.65
CA LYS A 431 28.99 7.14 -4.77
C LYS A 431 28.66 5.70 -4.40
N GLY A 432 27.74 5.49 -3.47
CA GLY A 432 27.25 4.16 -3.13
C GLY A 432 26.47 3.54 -4.30
N ILE A 433 25.60 4.32 -4.96
CA ILE A 433 24.86 3.84 -6.13
C ILE A 433 25.79 3.62 -7.34
N GLU A 434 26.73 4.53 -7.61
CA GLU A 434 27.79 4.32 -8.61
C GLU A 434 28.51 2.98 -8.37
N SER A 435 28.82 2.64 -7.12
CA SER A 435 29.52 1.39 -6.80
C SER A 435 28.68 0.15 -7.14
N ILE A 436 27.36 0.19 -6.90
CA ILE A 436 26.44 -0.89 -7.30
C ILE A 436 26.44 -1.02 -8.83
N LEU A 437 26.25 0.10 -9.55
CA LEU A 437 26.21 0.13 -11.01
C LEU A 437 27.48 -0.49 -11.61
N LEU A 438 28.65 -0.06 -11.15
CA LEU A 438 29.94 -0.55 -11.65
C LEU A 438 30.20 -2.02 -11.31
N SER A 439 29.63 -2.54 -10.22
CA SER A 439 29.97 -3.87 -9.70
C SER A 439 28.97 -4.97 -10.06
N CYS A 440 27.73 -4.61 -10.39
CA CYS A 440 26.61 -5.52 -10.64
C CYS A 440 26.23 -5.47 -12.13
N ALA A 441 27.01 -6.16 -12.97
CA ALA A 441 26.83 -6.16 -14.42
C ALA A 441 25.45 -6.69 -14.88
N ASP A 442 24.84 -7.57 -14.09
CA ASP A 442 23.55 -8.21 -14.38
C ASP A 442 22.34 -7.44 -13.85
N LEU A 443 22.53 -6.22 -13.34
CA LEU A 443 21.44 -5.39 -12.84
C LEU A 443 20.42 -5.10 -13.97
N SER A 444 19.18 -5.57 -13.78
CA SER A 444 18.06 -5.43 -14.71
C SER A 444 16.95 -4.51 -14.20
N TRP A 445 16.88 -4.29 -12.88
CA TRP A 445 15.91 -3.39 -12.24
C TRP A 445 16.61 -2.44 -11.27
N LEU A 446 16.48 -1.14 -11.51
CA LEU A 446 16.90 -0.09 -10.59
C LEU A 446 15.77 0.89 -10.35
N PHE A 447 15.26 0.92 -9.13
CA PHE A 447 14.24 1.85 -8.67
C PHE A 447 14.77 2.66 -7.50
N VAL A 448 14.87 3.98 -7.68
CA VAL A 448 15.31 4.92 -6.65
C VAL A 448 14.28 6.05 -6.57
N GLU A 449 13.56 6.10 -5.47
CA GLU A 449 12.63 7.19 -5.13
C GLU A 449 13.25 8.06 -4.04
N GLU A 450 12.99 9.37 -4.10
CA GLU A 450 13.71 10.41 -3.35
C GLU A 450 15.19 10.53 -3.74
N ALA A 451 15.46 10.34 -5.03
CA ALA A 451 16.79 10.28 -5.63
C ALA A 451 17.64 11.57 -5.52
N ALA A 452 17.09 12.70 -5.05
CA ALA A 452 17.78 13.99 -5.00
C ALA A 452 19.17 13.91 -4.35
N MET A 453 19.42 12.98 -3.43
CA MET A 453 20.71 12.77 -2.76
C MET A 453 21.44 11.49 -3.20
N LEU A 454 20.70 10.49 -3.68
CA LEU A 454 21.22 9.15 -3.95
C LEU A 454 21.61 8.90 -5.42
N PHE A 455 21.02 9.61 -6.37
CA PHE A 455 21.27 9.38 -7.80
C PHE A 455 21.58 10.69 -8.52
N ARG A 456 22.85 10.95 -8.78
CA ARG A 456 23.36 12.20 -9.37
C ARG A 456 24.44 11.90 -10.41
N GLU A 457 25.40 12.83 -10.53
CA GLU A 457 26.41 12.86 -11.58
C GLU A 457 27.28 11.60 -11.62
N ALA A 458 27.67 11.02 -10.48
CA ALA A 458 28.50 9.82 -10.45
C ALA A 458 27.72 8.61 -10.98
N SER A 459 26.47 8.42 -10.56
CA SER A 459 25.61 7.35 -11.09
C SER A 459 25.35 7.51 -12.59
N TRP A 460 25.09 8.73 -13.06
CA TRP A 460 24.93 8.99 -14.50
C TRP A 460 26.20 8.73 -15.30
N LYS A 461 27.37 9.12 -14.77
CA LYS A 461 28.68 8.85 -15.40
C LYS A 461 28.97 7.35 -15.46
N ALA A 462 28.65 6.60 -14.41
CA ALA A 462 28.79 5.15 -14.40
C ALA A 462 27.94 4.50 -15.50
N LEU A 463 26.68 4.91 -15.62
CA LEU A 463 25.79 4.45 -16.70
C LEU A 463 26.20 4.97 -18.09
N ASP A 464 27.09 5.94 -18.22
CA ASP A 464 27.47 6.44 -19.55
C ASP A 464 28.25 5.40 -20.35
N SER A 465 28.99 4.52 -19.66
CA SER A 465 29.62 3.34 -20.25
C SER A 465 28.55 2.31 -20.66
N THR A 466 28.62 1.80 -21.89
CA THR A 466 27.67 0.79 -22.42
C THR A 466 27.79 -0.58 -21.74
N ASP A 467 28.95 -0.87 -21.15
CA ASP A 467 29.22 -2.17 -20.54
C ASP A 467 28.63 -2.28 -19.12
N VAL A 468 28.37 -1.13 -18.49
CA VAL A 468 27.81 -1.04 -17.14
C VAL A 468 26.31 -1.31 -17.16
N CYS A 469 25.88 -2.34 -16.44
CA CYS A 469 24.47 -2.79 -16.37
C CYS A 469 23.83 -2.93 -17.77
N SER A 470 24.48 -3.67 -18.67
CA SER A 470 24.01 -3.85 -20.06
C SER A 470 22.66 -4.57 -20.17
N LYS A 471 22.20 -5.20 -19.07
CA LYS A 471 20.90 -5.85 -18.91
C LYS A 471 19.83 -4.98 -18.24
N LEU A 472 20.08 -3.68 -18.04
CA LEU A 472 19.15 -2.78 -17.36
C LEU A 472 17.86 -2.57 -18.19
N GLU A 473 16.75 -3.16 -17.73
CA GLU A 473 15.45 -3.10 -18.40
C GLU A 473 14.49 -2.10 -17.74
N VAL A 474 14.57 -1.95 -16.42
CA VAL A 474 13.76 -1.00 -15.64
C VAL A 474 14.69 0.00 -14.96
N LEU A 475 14.55 1.27 -15.32
CA LEU A 475 15.22 2.40 -14.67
C LEU A 475 14.18 3.41 -14.20
N TRP A 476 13.97 3.49 -12.89
CA TRP A 476 13.03 4.41 -12.28
C TRP A 476 13.75 5.30 -11.28
N ILE A 477 13.96 6.57 -11.64
CA ILE A 477 14.61 7.57 -10.79
C ILE A 477 13.60 8.67 -10.53
N SER A 478 13.08 8.74 -9.32
CA SER A 478 12.08 9.73 -8.90
C SER A 478 12.60 10.54 -7.73
N SER A 479 12.20 11.80 -7.64
CA SER A 479 12.48 12.59 -6.47
C SER A 479 11.35 13.54 -6.15
N TYR A 480 11.00 13.62 -4.87
CA TYR A 480 9.92 14.44 -4.37
C TYR A 480 10.47 15.71 -3.71
N HIS A 481 10.44 16.84 -4.42
CA HIS A 481 10.61 18.15 -3.79
C HIS A 481 9.39 19.02 -4.12
N LYS A 482 8.65 19.40 -3.06
CA LYS A 482 7.39 20.16 -3.14
C LYS A 482 7.55 21.60 -3.63
N LYS A 483 8.74 22.19 -3.52
CA LYS A 483 8.95 23.64 -3.72
C LYS A 483 10.15 24.02 -4.59
N ASP A 484 11.10 23.12 -4.78
CA ASP A 484 12.29 23.39 -5.58
C ASP A 484 12.12 22.89 -7.00
N ASP A 485 12.62 23.73 -7.90
CA ASP A 485 12.61 23.57 -9.33
C ASP A 485 12.94 22.12 -9.74
N ARG A 486 11.92 21.39 -10.23
CA ARG A 486 12.06 20.02 -10.76
C ARG A 486 13.17 19.94 -11.82
N HIS A 487 13.60 21.10 -12.36
CA HIS A 487 14.76 21.22 -13.23
C HIS A 487 16.06 20.68 -12.63
N HIS A 488 16.29 20.76 -11.31
CA HIS A 488 17.58 20.42 -10.70
C HIS A 488 17.69 19.01 -10.08
N VAL A 489 16.60 18.24 -10.02
CA VAL A 489 16.49 17.19 -8.99
C VAL A 489 17.21 15.87 -9.35
N THR A 490 17.53 15.61 -10.63
CA THR A 490 18.45 14.50 -11.00
C THR A 490 19.93 14.90 -11.04
N ARG A 491 20.27 16.19 -10.80
CA ARG A 491 21.63 16.81 -10.77
C ARG A 491 22.69 16.33 -11.79
N GLY A 492 22.33 15.54 -12.78
CA GLY A 492 23.20 15.06 -13.84
C GLY A 492 23.24 16.04 -15.00
N ASP A 493 24.35 16.03 -15.71
CA ASP A 493 24.47 16.72 -16.98
C ASP A 493 23.45 16.17 -17.99
N HIS A 494 22.62 17.04 -18.54
CA HIS A 494 21.54 16.64 -19.45
C HIS A 494 22.04 15.93 -20.72
N SER A 495 23.25 16.24 -21.19
CA SER A 495 23.84 15.56 -22.34
C SER A 495 24.26 14.14 -21.97
N VAL A 496 24.82 13.94 -20.77
CA VAL A 496 25.14 12.61 -20.22
C VAL A 496 23.87 11.78 -20.09
N ILE A 497 22.81 12.32 -19.47
CA ILE A 497 21.55 11.57 -19.30
C ILE A 497 20.99 11.14 -20.66
N ARG A 498 20.92 12.04 -21.65
CA ARG A 498 20.42 11.69 -22.99
C ARG A 498 21.29 10.63 -23.66
N ARG A 499 22.61 10.73 -23.54
CA ARG A 499 23.55 9.75 -24.10
C ARG A 499 23.37 8.38 -23.45
N VAL A 500 23.30 8.31 -22.12
CA VAL A 500 23.02 7.10 -21.34
C VAL A 500 21.75 6.40 -21.84
N LEU A 501 20.66 7.16 -21.97
CA LEU A 501 19.36 6.62 -22.39
C LEU A 501 19.36 6.18 -23.85
N SER A 502 19.97 6.97 -24.75
CA SER A 502 20.11 6.60 -26.17
C SER A 502 20.93 5.34 -26.37
N ASN A 503 22.06 5.21 -25.65
CA ASN A 503 22.92 4.03 -25.69
C ASN A 503 22.21 2.76 -25.19
N ARG A 504 21.11 2.90 -24.44
CA ARG A 504 20.33 1.79 -23.87
C ARG A 504 18.96 1.63 -24.47
N TYR A 505 18.69 2.28 -25.61
CA TYR A 505 17.35 2.29 -26.21
C TYR A 505 16.78 0.89 -26.46
N ALA A 506 17.64 -0.07 -26.83
CA ALA A 506 17.25 -1.45 -27.10
C ALA A 506 16.97 -2.27 -25.82
N THR A 507 17.70 -2.01 -24.74
CA THR A 507 17.59 -2.74 -23.48
C THR A 507 16.49 -2.19 -22.59
N LEU A 508 16.43 -0.87 -22.38
CA LEU A 508 15.46 -0.24 -21.48
C LEU A 508 14.03 -0.43 -21.99
N LYS A 509 13.23 -1.17 -21.22
CA LYS A 509 11.82 -1.44 -21.48
C LYS A 509 10.90 -0.50 -20.70
N LEU A 510 11.33 -0.08 -19.50
CA LEU A 510 10.67 0.92 -18.68
C LEU A 510 11.68 1.94 -18.18
N CYS A 511 11.47 3.22 -18.50
CA CYS A 511 12.34 4.30 -18.08
C CYS A 511 11.52 5.49 -17.57
N MET A 512 11.67 5.82 -16.29
CA MET A 512 10.92 6.85 -15.60
C MET A 512 11.88 7.74 -14.84
N ILE A 513 12.19 8.91 -15.41
CA ILE A 513 13.14 9.86 -14.81
C ILE A 513 12.39 11.13 -14.41
N ASN A 514 12.34 11.41 -13.11
CA ASN A 514 11.56 12.47 -12.49
C ASN A 514 10.17 12.60 -13.11
N PRO A 515 9.35 11.54 -13.04
CA PRO A 515 8.04 11.55 -13.67
C PRO A 515 7.19 12.69 -13.12
N ASP A 516 6.47 13.38 -14.00
CA ASP A 516 5.55 14.43 -13.60
C ASP A 516 4.27 13.85 -12.95
N GLU A 517 3.34 14.73 -12.57
CA GLU A 517 2.05 14.31 -11.99
C GLU A 517 1.17 13.53 -12.95
N LYS A 518 1.50 13.50 -14.25
CA LYS A 518 0.84 12.65 -15.24
C LYS A 518 1.56 11.32 -15.41
N LEU A 519 2.65 11.05 -14.68
CA LEU A 519 3.60 9.96 -14.87
C LEU A 519 4.19 9.93 -16.29
N LYS A 520 4.46 11.13 -16.82
CA LYS A 520 5.30 11.25 -17.99
C LYS A 520 6.73 11.39 -17.52
N SER A 521 7.60 10.50 -17.98
CA SER A 521 9.04 10.64 -17.75
C SER A 521 9.49 11.98 -18.33
N ARG A 522 10.40 12.67 -17.63
CA ARG A 522 11.04 13.90 -18.12
C ARG A 522 11.94 13.64 -19.34
N TYR A 523 12.37 12.40 -19.53
CA TYR A 523 13.21 12.01 -20.65
C TYR A 523 12.54 10.89 -21.46
N THR A 524 12.62 11.06 -22.77
CA THR A 524 12.12 10.15 -23.79
C THR A 524 13.32 9.44 -24.39
N ILE A 525 13.32 8.11 -24.36
CA ILE A 525 14.37 7.34 -25.00
C ILE A 525 14.30 7.57 -26.52
N GLY A 526 15.35 8.13 -27.12
CA GLY A 526 15.39 8.46 -28.56
C GLY A 526 14.77 9.80 -28.97
N GLY A 527 14.37 10.64 -28.00
CA GLY A 527 13.88 12.00 -28.27
C GLY A 527 15.01 12.94 -28.70
N SER A 528 14.81 13.71 -29.77
CA SER A 528 15.82 14.61 -30.34
C SER A 528 15.73 16.07 -29.85
N ASN A 529 14.73 16.44 -29.03
CA ASN A 529 14.38 17.84 -28.76
C ASN A 529 14.15 18.20 -27.27
N LYS A 530 14.17 19.51 -26.97
CA LYS A 530 14.12 20.12 -25.61
C LYS A 530 12.84 19.89 -24.77
N THR A 531 11.90 19.06 -25.23
CA THR A 531 10.60 18.83 -24.57
C THR A 531 10.26 17.36 -24.55
N ASP A 532 11.08 16.56 -23.86
CA ASP A 532 10.92 15.12 -23.82
C ASP A 532 9.76 14.71 -22.87
N ARG A 533 8.70 14.10 -23.43
CA ARG A 533 7.62 13.41 -22.70
C ARG A 533 7.19 12.15 -23.46
N LEU A 534 7.56 10.98 -22.95
CA LEU A 534 6.83 9.73 -23.26
C LEU A 534 5.78 9.52 -22.17
N GLU A 535 4.54 9.32 -22.61
CA GLU A 535 3.57 8.50 -21.87
C GLU A 535 4.14 7.08 -21.85
N GLY A 536 3.95 6.33 -20.76
CA GLY A 536 4.39 4.93 -20.65
C GLY A 536 3.65 3.97 -21.59
N ASP A 537 3.49 4.36 -22.85
CA ASP A 537 2.81 3.65 -23.92
C ASP A 537 3.68 2.51 -24.45
N LYS A 538 3.01 1.41 -24.79
CA LYS A 538 3.63 0.21 -25.38
C LYS A 538 4.41 0.59 -26.63
N LYS A 539 5.73 0.40 -26.61
CA LYS A 539 6.53 0.45 -27.85
C LYS A 539 6.05 -0.66 -28.78
N ARG A 540 5.64 -0.32 -30.01
CA ARG A 540 5.66 -1.28 -31.12
C ARG A 540 7.14 -1.48 -31.46
N ILE A 541 7.69 -2.65 -31.15
CA ILE A 541 9.02 -3.03 -31.62
C ILE A 541 8.91 -3.10 -33.15
N PRO A 542 9.64 -2.28 -33.92
CA PRO A 542 9.72 -2.48 -35.35
C PRO A 542 10.43 -3.83 -35.59
N TYR A 543 9.75 -4.74 -36.26
CA TYR A 543 10.31 -5.99 -36.75
C TYR A 543 11.34 -5.74 -37.85
#